data_AF-A0AAD8KVL5-F1
#
_entry.id   AF-A0AAD8KVL5-F1
#
_cell.length_a   1.000
_cell.length_b   1.000
_cell.length_c   1.000
_cell.angle_alpha   90.00
_cell.angle_beta   90.00
_cell.angle_gamma   90.00
#
_symmetry.space_group_name_H-M   'P 1'
#
loop_
_entity.id
_entity.type
_entity.pdbx_description
1 polymer ?
#
loop_
_entity_poly.entity_id
_entity_poly.type
_entity_poly.pdbx_seq_one_letter_code
_entity_poly.pdbx_strand_id
1 'polypeptide(L)'
;MESIKEQGELGLWESEIRVIEVKAESQPLSSDDLQKHGSLKQKISIHHERRNLDIRQKARARWALEGDENSSYFHGLFKAHSSSNRINGMVINGNWSTSPDHIKNYAFEFFKSKFSEPLGQRPTFLLPSVATLSEVEKGLLISIFNLEEIRMAVWDCGNDKSPGPDGFTFGFIKDKTTHLPKQTSNTHVQSINDIDPFIIYHHPLLVAS
;
A
#
# COMPACT_ATOMS: atom_id res chain seq x y z
N MET A 1 -2.25 -4.42 15.18
CA MET A 1 -2.22 -4.04 16.61
C MET A 1 -2.11 -2.51 16.78
N GLU A 2 -1.42 -1.78 15.89
CA GLU A 2 -1.43 -0.29 15.84
C GLU A 2 -2.83 0.34 15.93
N SER A 3 -3.78 -0.12 15.08
CA SER A 3 -5.11 0.49 14.97
C SER A 3 -5.96 0.45 16.26
N ILE A 4 -5.67 -0.45 17.21
CA ILE A 4 -6.40 -0.54 18.48
C ILE A 4 -5.80 0.45 19.50
N LYS A 5 -4.47 0.65 19.47
CA LYS A 5 -3.80 1.65 20.30
C LYS A 5 -4.17 3.07 19.88
N GLU A 6 -4.18 3.35 18.58
CA GLU A 6 -4.54 4.67 18.04
C GLU A 6 -5.99 5.07 18.39
N GLN A 7 -6.92 4.12 18.35
CA GLN A 7 -8.31 4.37 18.78
C GLN A 7 -8.43 4.63 20.28
N GLY A 8 -7.59 3.99 21.10
CA GLY A 8 -7.51 4.26 22.53
C GLY A 8 -7.00 5.68 22.82
N GLU A 9 -5.97 6.13 22.11
CA GLU A 9 -5.38 7.47 22.29
C GLU A 9 -6.34 8.59 21.89
N LEU A 10 -7.06 8.45 20.78
CA LEU A 10 -8.07 9.44 20.37
C LEU A 10 -9.17 9.57 21.44
N GLY A 11 -9.68 8.45 21.94
CA GLY A 11 -10.71 8.45 22.99
C GLY A 11 -10.23 9.12 24.29
N LEU A 12 -8.96 8.95 24.65
CA LEU A 12 -8.35 9.65 25.78
C LEU A 12 -8.29 11.16 25.54
N TRP A 13 -7.82 11.63 24.38
CA TRP A 13 -7.75 13.06 24.08
C TRP A 13 -9.12 13.73 24.05
N GLU A 14 -10.13 13.07 23.49
CA GLU A 14 -11.52 13.56 23.50
C GLU A 14 -12.09 13.64 24.92
N SER A 15 -11.75 12.69 25.79
CA SER A 15 -12.18 12.72 27.19
C SER A 15 -11.51 13.88 27.95
N GLU A 16 -10.22 14.14 27.70
CA GLU A 16 -9.51 15.25 28.34
C GLU A 16 -10.02 16.62 27.88
N ILE A 17 -10.37 16.77 26.60
CA ILE A 17 -11.03 18.01 26.12
C ILE A 17 -12.36 18.22 26.82
N ARG A 18 -13.20 17.18 26.93
CA ARG A 18 -14.49 17.28 27.63
C ARG A 18 -14.32 17.73 29.07
N VAL A 19 -13.30 17.24 29.78
CA VAL A 19 -13.01 17.67 31.16
C VAL A 19 -12.68 19.16 31.20
N ILE A 20 -11.88 19.67 30.26
CA ILE A 20 -11.53 21.10 30.19
C ILE A 20 -12.75 21.95 29.81
N GLU A 21 -13.57 21.50 28.87
CA GLU A 21 -14.81 22.19 28.46
C GLU A 21 -15.81 22.29 29.62
N VAL A 22 -16.03 21.22 30.38
CA VAL A 22 -16.87 21.23 31.59
C VAL A 22 -16.30 22.16 32.67
N LYS A 23 -14.96 22.17 32.85
CA LYS A 23 -14.31 23.10 33.78
C LYS A 23 -14.60 24.56 33.39
N ALA A 24 -14.58 24.88 32.10
CA ALA A 24 -14.85 26.21 31.56
C ALA A 24 -16.28 26.72 31.81
N GLU A 25 -17.26 25.82 31.95
CA GLU A 25 -18.65 26.18 32.28
C GLU A 25 -18.81 26.67 33.72
N SER A 26 -17.95 26.19 34.61
CA SER A 26 -18.02 26.49 36.05
C SER A 26 -17.07 27.62 36.47
N GLN A 27 -15.91 27.74 35.82
CA GLN A 27 -14.85 28.67 36.20
C GLN A 27 -14.04 29.13 34.98
N PRO A 28 -13.47 30.36 35.01
CA PRO A 28 -12.54 30.80 33.97
C PRO A 28 -11.32 29.87 33.92
N LEU A 29 -10.96 29.46 32.69
CA LEU A 29 -9.83 28.55 32.45
C LEU A 29 -8.50 29.22 32.80
N SER A 30 -7.58 28.44 33.35
CA SER A 30 -6.19 28.89 33.55
C SER A 30 -5.44 28.95 32.22
N SER A 31 -4.32 29.68 32.21
CA SER A 31 -3.41 29.72 31.05
C SER A 31 -2.97 28.31 30.62
N ASP A 32 -2.70 27.43 31.58
CA ASP A 32 -2.27 26.05 31.31
C ASP A 32 -3.39 25.22 30.69
N ASP A 33 -4.63 25.39 31.17
CA ASP A 33 -5.80 24.70 30.61
C ASP A 33 -6.05 25.14 29.16
N LEU A 34 -5.92 26.44 28.86
CA LEU A 34 -6.07 26.98 27.51
C LEU A 34 -5.01 26.44 26.55
N GLN A 35 -3.75 26.40 26.98
CA GLN A 35 -2.66 25.83 26.19
C GLN A 35 -2.85 24.33 25.96
N LYS A 36 -3.25 23.59 27.01
CA LYS A 36 -3.52 22.15 26.90
C LYS A 36 -4.67 21.89 25.93
N HIS A 37 -5.78 22.61 26.06
CA HIS A 37 -6.94 22.49 25.16
C HIS A 37 -6.58 22.76 23.69
N GLY A 38 -5.81 23.83 23.42
CA GLY A 38 -5.31 24.12 22.07
C GLY A 38 -4.45 22.99 21.50
N SER A 39 -3.51 22.47 22.29
CA SER A 39 -2.63 21.38 21.86
C SER A 39 -3.39 20.07 21.59
N LEU A 40 -4.40 19.75 22.40
CA LEU A 40 -5.24 18.56 22.22
C LEU A 40 -6.12 18.68 20.98
N LYS A 41 -6.73 19.86 20.74
CA LYS A 41 -7.49 20.11 19.50
C LYS A 41 -6.61 19.94 18.26
N GLN A 42 -5.38 20.43 18.30
CA GLN A 42 -4.43 20.24 17.20
C GLN A 42 -4.10 18.76 16.97
N LYS A 43 -3.82 17.99 18.04
CA LYS A 43 -3.54 16.55 17.94
C LYS A 43 -4.71 15.77 17.33
N ILE A 44 -5.93 16.04 17.79
CA ILE A 44 -7.16 15.42 17.27
C ILE A 44 -7.35 15.76 15.78
N SER A 45 -7.16 17.02 15.40
CA SER A 45 -7.23 17.46 13.99
C SER A 45 -6.26 16.70 13.10
N ILE A 46 -4.99 16.60 13.50
CA ILE A 46 -3.96 15.86 12.75
C ILE A 46 -4.31 14.38 12.66
N HIS A 47 -4.81 13.79 13.75
CA HIS A 47 -5.21 12.39 13.75
C HIS A 47 -6.38 12.12 12.79
N HIS A 48 -7.41 12.98 12.78
CA HIS A 48 -8.51 12.87 11.81
C HIS A 48 -8.02 13.02 10.37
N GLU A 49 -7.13 13.97 10.10
CA GLU A 49 -6.55 14.17 8.77
C GLU A 49 -5.83 12.91 8.27
N ARG A 50 -4.96 12.31 9.10
CA ARG A 50 -4.26 11.06 8.78
C ARG A 50 -5.23 9.91 8.51
N ARG A 51 -6.27 9.78 9.34
CA ARG A 51 -7.30 8.75 9.18
C ARG A 51 -8.09 8.95 7.89
N ASN A 52 -8.43 10.19 7.54
CA ASN A 52 -9.12 10.51 6.30
C ASN A 52 -8.26 10.17 5.08
N LEU A 53 -6.96 10.46 5.12
CA LEU A 53 -6.02 10.08 4.06
C LEU A 53 -5.94 8.56 3.88
N ASP A 54 -5.86 7.79 4.97
CA ASP A 54 -5.86 6.32 4.93
C ASP A 54 -7.16 5.76 4.33
N ILE A 55 -8.33 6.28 4.74
CA ILE A 55 -9.62 5.88 4.18
C ILE A 55 -9.69 6.22 2.68
N ARG A 56 -9.24 7.41 2.27
CA ARG A 56 -9.18 7.82 0.86
C ARG A 56 -8.32 6.85 0.05
N GLN A 57 -7.14 6.50 0.56
CA GLN A 57 -6.24 5.55 -0.10
C GLN A 57 -6.86 4.15 -0.22
N LYS A 58 -7.50 3.65 0.85
CA LYS A 58 -8.19 2.35 0.86
C LYS A 58 -9.40 2.30 -0.08
N ALA A 59 -10.16 3.38 -0.17
CA ALA A 59 -11.36 3.46 -0.99
C ALA A 59 -11.07 3.49 -2.50
N ARG A 60 -9.81 3.75 -2.93
CA ARG A 60 -9.42 3.90 -4.35
C ARG A 60 -10.31 4.89 -5.13
N ALA A 61 -10.95 5.83 -4.44
CA ALA A 61 -11.90 6.76 -5.00
C ALA A 61 -11.16 7.89 -5.71
N ARG A 62 -10.76 7.67 -6.95
CA ARG A 62 -10.38 8.77 -7.85
C ARG A 62 -11.65 9.54 -8.19
N TRP A 63 -11.77 10.75 -7.67
CA TRP A 63 -12.63 11.82 -8.20
C TRP A 63 -14.15 11.55 -8.23
N ALA A 64 -14.84 11.80 -7.13
CA ALA A 64 -16.15 12.44 -7.22
C ALA A 64 -15.98 13.86 -6.67
N LEU A 65 -15.59 14.80 -7.55
CA LEU A 65 -15.59 16.26 -7.42
C LEU A 65 -15.26 16.85 -6.03
N GLU A 66 -14.09 17.49 -5.88
CA GLU A 66 -13.87 18.66 -5.01
C GLU A 66 -14.75 18.80 -3.74
N GLY A 67 -14.62 17.89 -2.78
CA GLY A 67 -15.38 17.96 -1.52
C GLY A 67 -14.65 17.33 -0.35
N ASP A 68 -14.28 18.16 0.62
CA ASP A 68 -13.58 17.79 1.85
C ASP A 68 -14.54 17.38 2.99
N GLU A 69 -15.38 16.38 2.76
CA GLU A 69 -16.15 15.82 3.87
C GLU A 69 -15.95 14.32 3.98
N ASN A 70 -15.58 13.90 5.20
CA ASN A 70 -15.72 12.54 5.71
C ASN A 70 -17.20 12.15 5.72
N SER A 71 -17.77 12.00 4.53
CA SER A 71 -19.19 11.80 4.33
C SER A 71 -19.54 10.34 4.64
N SER A 72 -20.72 10.16 5.23
CA SER A 72 -21.37 8.86 5.37
C SER A 72 -21.37 8.04 4.08
N TYR A 73 -21.29 8.71 2.92
CA TYR A 73 -21.10 8.13 1.60
C TYR A 73 -19.83 7.27 1.49
N PHE A 74 -18.63 7.78 1.84
CA PHE A 74 -17.39 7.00 1.74
C PHE A 74 -17.36 5.84 2.72
N HIS A 75 -17.86 6.06 3.94
CA HIS A 75 -18.03 4.98 4.90
C HIS A 75 -19.05 3.94 4.41
N GLY A 76 -20.11 4.38 3.75
CA GLY A 76 -21.10 3.52 3.09
C GLY A 76 -20.47 2.70 1.97
N LEU A 77 -19.68 3.32 1.11
CA LEU A 77 -18.98 2.67 0.01
C LEU A 77 -17.95 1.66 0.52
N PHE A 78 -17.13 2.03 1.52
CA PHE A 78 -16.19 1.11 2.15
C PHE A 78 -16.91 -0.06 2.83
N LYS A 79 -18.01 0.19 3.56
CA LYS A 79 -18.83 -0.87 4.16
C LYS A 79 -19.44 -1.75 3.09
N ALA A 80 -19.94 -1.18 1.99
CA ALA A 80 -20.49 -1.92 0.86
C ALA A 80 -19.42 -2.82 0.23
N HIS A 81 -18.25 -2.29 -0.11
CA HIS A 81 -17.12 -3.07 -0.63
C HIS A 81 -16.67 -4.15 0.35
N SER A 82 -16.47 -3.80 1.62
CA SER A 82 -16.06 -4.75 2.65
C SER A 82 -17.10 -5.86 2.85
N SER A 83 -18.39 -5.52 2.79
CA SER A 83 -19.47 -6.50 2.89
C SER A 83 -19.57 -7.40 1.66
N SER A 84 -19.41 -6.83 0.46
CA SER A 84 -19.47 -7.56 -0.81
C SER A 84 -18.25 -8.46 -1.00
N ASN A 85 -17.09 -8.03 -0.52
CA ASN A 85 -15.83 -8.79 -0.62
C ASN A 85 -15.60 -9.71 0.58
N ARG A 86 -16.51 -9.71 1.57
CA ARG A 86 -16.39 -10.62 2.72
C ARG A 86 -16.69 -12.04 2.28
N ILE A 87 -15.66 -12.88 2.34
CA ILE A 87 -15.81 -14.32 2.15
C ILE A 87 -16.42 -14.89 3.43
N ASN A 88 -17.74 -15.08 3.44
CA ASN A 88 -18.47 -15.66 4.59
C ASN A 88 -18.18 -17.16 4.75
N GLY A 89 -17.73 -17.81 3.68
CA GLY A 89 -17.41 -19.22 3.61
C GLY A 89 -17.24 -19.65 2.16
N MET A 90 -16.81 -20.88 1.94
CA MET A 90 -16.57 -21.44 0.62
C MET A 90 -16.90 -22.93 0.63
N VAL A 91 -17.45 -23.44 -0.47
CA VAL A 91 -17.61 -24.88 -0.65
C VAL A 91 -16.26 -25.49 -1.00
N ILE A 92 -15.78 -26.37 -0.13
CA ILE A 92 -14.53 -27.11 -0.27
C ILE A 92 -14.88 -28.60 -0.31
N ASN A 93 -14.54 -29.28 -1.40
CA ASN A 93 -14.82 -30.72 -1.59
C ASN A 93 -16.30 -31.09 -1.36
N GLY A 94 -17.23 -30.23 -1.79
CA GLY A 94 -18.67 -30.43 -1.63
C GLY A 94 -19.26 -30.01 -0.28
N ASN A 95 -18.43 -29.61 0.69
CA ASN A 95 -18.87 -29.18 2.02
C ASN A 95 -18.68 -27.67 2.23
N TRP A 96 -19.65 -27.01 2.85
CA TRP A 96 -19.52 -25.59 3.22
C TRP A 96 -18.53 -25.43 4.38
N SER A 97 -17.48 -24.63 4.17
CA SER A 97 -16.47 -24.31 5.17
C SER A 97 -16.48 -22.82 5.49
N THR A 98 -16.45 -22.49 6.78
CA THR A 98 -16.33 -21.11 7.29
C THR A 98 -15.00 -20.86 8.01
N SER A 99 -14.16 -21.90 8.18
CA SER A 99 -12.87 -21.80 8.86
C SER A 99 -11.89 -20.96 8.03
N PRO A 100 -11.39 -19.82 8.53
CA PRO A 100 -10.50 -18.94 7.78
C PRO A 100 -9.22 -19.63 7.32
N ASP A 101 -8.61 -20.46 8.17
CA ASP A 101 -7.36 -21.15 7.84
C ASP A 101 -7.58 -22.22 6.78
N HIS A 102 -8.71 -22.94 6.86
CA HIS A 102 -9.07 -23.93 5.86
C HIS A 102 -9.35 -23.29 4.49
N ILE A 103 -10.08 -22.16 4.47
CA ILE A 103 -10.36 -21.39 3.25
C ILE A 103 -9.07 -20.85 2.63
N LYS A 104 -8.15 -20.28 3.44
CA LYS A 104 -6.85 -19.78 2.98
C LYS A 104 -6.01 -20.88 2.36
N ASN A 105 -5.86 -22.01 3.04
CA ASN A 105 -5.05 -23.12 2.56
C ASN A 105 -5.61 -23.71 1.26
N TYR A 106 -6.93 -23.88 1.18
CA TYR A 106 -7.56 -24.36 -0.05
C TYR A 106 -7.40 -23.38 -1.21
N ALA A 107 -7.64 -22.09 -0.98
CA ALA A 107 -7.45 -21.06 -2.00
C ALA A 107 -6.00 -21.03 -2.51
N PHE A 108 -5.04 -21.13 -1.59
CA PHE A 108 -3.62 -21.20 -1.91
C PHE A 108 -3.30 -22.40 -2.80
N GLU A 109 -3.65 -23.63 -2.39
CA GLU A 109 -3.36 -24.83 -3.18
C GLU A 109 -4.09 -24.83 -4.53
N PHE A 110 -5.33 -24.34 -4.59
CA PHE A 110 -6.09 -24.20 -5.84
C PHE A 110 -5.38 -23.29 -6.85
N PHE A 111 -4.95 -22.10 -6.43
CA PHE A 111 -4.25 -21.19 -7.34
C PHE A 111 -2.84 -21.67 -7.64
N LYS A 112 -2.14 -22.23 -6.66
CA LYS A 112 -0.83 -22.87 -6.88
C LYS A 112 -0.90 -23.94 -7.95
N SER A 113 -1.87 -24.86 -7.90
CA SER A 113 -2.04 -25.88 -8.95
C SER A 113 -2.42 -25.26 -10.30
N LYS A 114 -3.28 -24.23 -10.30
CA LYS A 114 -3.74 -23.57 -11.53
C LYS A 114 -2.66 -22.77 -12.25
N PHE A 115 -1.73 -22.18 -11.50
CA PHE A 115 -0.59 -21.43 -12.02
C PHE A 115 0.70 -22.26 -12.08
N SER A 116 0.63 -23.55 -11.76
CA SER A 116 1.74 -24.47 -12.00
C SER A 116 1.84 -24.77 -13.49
N GLU A 117 3.05 -24.75 -14.04
CA GLU A 117 3.30 -25.16 -15.42
C GLU A 117 3.13 -26.69 -15.52
N PRO A 118 2.13 -27.20 -16.26
CA PRO A 118 1.92 -28.64 -16.39
C PRO A 118 2.94 -29.28 -17.34
N LEU A 119 3.57 -28.50 -18.22
CA LEU A 119 4.52 -28.99 -19.20
C LEU A 119 5.94 -28.96 -18.63
N GLY A 120 6.54 -30.13 -18.43
CA GLY A 120 7.96 -30.24 -18.08
C GLY A 120 8.91 -29.67 -19.14
N GLN A 121 8.43 -29.57 -20.39
CA GLN A 121 9.15 -28.93 -21.49
C GLN A 121 8.17 -28.09 -22.32
N ARG A 122 8.38 -26.76 -22.30
CA ARG A 122 7.57 -25.82 -23.08
C ARG A 122 7.91 -25.94 -24.57
N PRO A 123 6.92 -26.12 -25.46
CA PRO A 123 7.18 -26.15 -26.90
C PRO A 123 7.71 -24.80 -27.38
N THR A 124 8.72 -24.83 -28.25
CA THR A 124 9.27 -23.62 -28.85
C THR A 124 8.26 -23.01 -29.81
N PHE A 125 7.79 -21.80 -29.49
CA PHE A 125 6.86 -21.06 -30.34
C PHE A 125 7.62 -20.45 -31.54
N LEU A 126 7.72 -21.22 -32.63
CA LEU A 126 8.24 -20.72 -33.91
C LEU A 126 7.07 -20.22 -34.74
N LEU A 127 6.76 -18.92 -34.64
CA LEU A 127 5.80 -18.22 -35.48
C LEU A 127 6.55 -17.53 -36.64
N PRO A 128 6.52 -18.05 -37.88
CA PRO A 128 7.33 -17.52 -38.98
C PRO A 128 6.94 -16.10 -39.45
N SER A 129 5.78 -15.60 -39.04
CA SER A 129 5.18 -14.37 -39.56
C SER A 129 4.78 -13.35 -38.48
N VAL A 130 5.32 -13.48 -37.27
CA VAL A 130 5.11 -12.46 -36.23
C VAL A 130 6.10 -11.34 -36.45
N ALA A 131 5.64 -10.10 -36.31
CA ALA A 131 6.50 -8.93 -36.28
C ALA A 131 7.56 -9.10 -35.18
N THR A 132 8.80 -9.31 -35.58
CA THR A 132 9.95 -9.38 -34.67
C THR A 132 10.59 -8.01 -34.60
N LEU A 133 10.98 -7.62 -33.39
CA LEU A 133 11.79 -6.43 -33.18
C LEU A 133 13.09 -6.51 -33.98
N SER A 134 13.51 -5.38 -34.53
CA SER A 134 14.84 -5.22 -35.11
C SER A 134 15.92 -5.44 -34.05
N GLU A 135 17.14 -5.75 -34.48
CA GLU A 135 18.24 -5.97 -33.54
C GLU A 135 18.54 -4.74 -32.68
N VAL A 136 18.27 -3.54 -33.21
CA VAL A 136 18.37 -2.27 -32.47
C VAL A 136 17.33 -2.20 -31.37
N GLU A 137 16.06 -2.48 -31.68
CA GLU A 137 14.97 -2.47 -30.68
C GLU A 137 15.17 -3.52 -29.60
N LYS A 138 15.65 -4.72 -29.96
CA LYS A 138 16.03 -5.74 -28.97
C LYS A 138 17.15 -5.22 -28.05
N GLY A 139 18.16 -4.57 -28.62
CA GLY A 139 19.25 -3.96 -27.87
C GLY A 139 18.78 -2.89 -26.88
N LEU A 140 17.76 -2.10 -27.24
CA LEU A 140 17.15 -1.11 -26.35
C LEU A 140 16.43 -1.76 -25.15
N LEU A 141 15.70 -2.86 -25.37
CA LEU A 141 14.96 -3.54 -24.30
C LEU A 141 15.84 -4.18 -23.22
N ILE A 142 17.08 -4.54 -23.57
CA ILE A 142 18.07 -5.11 -22.65
C ILE A 142 19.10 -4.07 -22.18
N SER A 143 18.93 -2.81 -22.59
CA SER A 143 19.84 -1.74 -22.18
C SER A 143 19.65 -1.42 -20.69
N ILE A 144 20.72 -0.94 -20.07
CA ILE A 144 20.66 -0.52 -18.67
C ILE A 144 19.85 0.77 -18.58
N PHE A 145 18.87 0.79 -17.68
CA PHE A 145 18.09 1.99 -17.40
C PHE A 145 18.99 3.14 -16.97
N ASN A 146 18.77 4.31 -17.55
CA ASN A 146 19.48 5.52 -17.13
C ASN A 146 18.73 6.22 -15.99
N LEU A 147 19.45 7.06 -15.24
CA LEU A 147 18.87 7.73 -14.07
C LEU A 147 17.69 8.65 -14.44
N GLU A 148 17.72 9.29 -15.60
CA GLU A 148 16.65 10.20 -16.03
C GLU A 148 15.38 9.42 -16.40
N GLU A 149 15.52 8.27 -17.05
CA GLU A 149 14.42 7.35 -17.34
C GLU A 149 13.75 6.85 -16.07
N ILE A 150 14.55 6.42 -15.08
CA ILE A 150 14.05 6.01 -13.76
C ILE A 150 13.32 7.18 -13.10
N ARG A 151 13.89 8.39 -13.15
CA ARG A 151 13.28 9.59 -12.58
C ARG A 151 11.96 9.92 -13.25
N MET A 152 11.88 9.90 -14.58
CA MET A 152 10.63 10.14 -15.31
C MET A 152 9.57 9.10 -14.94
N ALA A 153 9.92 7.81 -14.96
CA ALA A 153 8.98 6.73 -14.63
C ALA A 153 8.42 6.86 -13.20
N VAL A 154 9.26 7.23 -12.22
CA VAL A 154 8.83 7.48 -10.84
C VAL A 154 7.90 8.69 -10.77
N TRP A 155 8.22 9.79 -11.47
CA TRP A 155 7.43 11.03 -11.43
C TRP A 155 6.09 10.92 -12.16
N ASP A 156 6.01 10.13 -13.23
CA ASP A 156 4.77 9.81 -13.95
C ASP A 156 3.78 8.98 -13.11
N CYS A 157 4.27 8.25 -12.10
CA CYS A 157 3.40 7.52 -11.19
C CYS A 157 2.63 8.46 -10.25
N GLY A 158 1.36 8.17 -9.96
CA GLY A 158 0.60 8.93 -8.96
C GLY A 158 1.16 8.75 -7.54
N ASN A 159 1.12 9.80 -6.71
CA ASN A 159 1.63 9.75 -5.33
C ASN A 159 0.80 8.81 -4.43
N ASP A 160 -0.47 8.61 -4.78
CA ASP A 160 -1.50 7.88 -4.07
C ASP A 160 -1.64 6.40 -4.49
N LYS A 161 -0.70 5.89 -5.30
CA LYS A 161 -0.69 4.47 -5.69
C LYS A 161 -0.43 3.57 -4.48
N SER A 162 -0.93 2.35 -4.57
CA SER A 162 -0.74 1.34 -3.53
C SER A 162 0.76 1.07 -3.35
N PRO A 163 1.24 0.99 -2.09
CA PRO A 163 2.63 0.64 -1.84
C PRO A 163 2.93 -0.79 -2.28
N GLY A 164 4.20 -1.06 -2.53
CA GLY A 164 4.70 -2.42 -2.75
C GLY A 164 4.67 -3.24 -1.45
N PRO A 165 5.18 -4.49 -1.49
CA PRO A 165 5.35 -5.32 -0.29
C PRO A 165 6.22 -4.68 0.80
N ASP A 166 7.03 -3.70 0.43
CA ASP A 166 7.90 -2.90 1.29
C ASP A 166 7.16 -1.80 2.07
N GLY A 167 5.90 -1.50 1.71
CA GLY A 167 5.09 -0.47 2.36
C GLY A 167 5.37 0.96 1.90
N PHE A 168 6.27 1.18 0.93
CA PHE A 168 6.60 2.53 0.45
C PHE A 168 5.73 2.93 -0.74
N THR A 169 5.18 4.16 -0.70
CA THR A 169 4.42 4.74 -1.81
C THR A 169 5.32 5.55 -2.74
N PHE A 170 4.87 5.78 -3.98
CA PHE A 170 5.59 6.68 -4.90
C PHE A 170 5.72 8.10 -4.34
N GLY A 171 4.77 8.57 -3.53
CA GLY A 171 4.89 9.84 -2.83
C GLY A 171 6.11 9.88 -1.89
N PHE A 172 6.33 8.82 -1.12
CA PHE A 172 7.51 8.70 -0.25
C PHE A 172 8.81 8.65 -1.07
N ILE A 173 8.83 7.86 -2.15
CA ILE A 173 10.01 7.74 -3.01
C ILE A 173 10.39 9.10 -3.62
N LYS A 174 9.41 9.85 -4.14
CA LYS A 174 9.64 11.20 -4.69
C LYS A 174 10.16 12.18 -3.63
N ASP A 175 9.58 12.17 -2.43
CA ASP A 175 10.03 13.02 -1.31
C ASP A 175 11.51 12.77 -0.98
N LYS A 176 11.88 11.49 -0.78
CA LYS A 176 13.25 11.13 -0.40
C LYS A 176 14.26 11.32 -1.51
N THR A 177 13.87 11.10 -2.77
CA THR A 177 14.76 11.30 -3.92
C THR A 177 14.95 12.76 -4.30
N THR A 178 14.04 13.67 -3.90
CA THR A 178 14.17 15.12 -4.12
C THR A 178 15.31 15.75 -3.31
N HIS A 179 15.67 15.15 -2.17
CA HIS A 179 16.75 15.63 -1.31
C HIS A 179 18.11 14.98 -1.57
N LEU A 180 18.20 14.03 -2.51
CA LEU A 180 19.48 13.46 -2.89
C LEU A 180 20.30 14.48 -3.70
N PRO A 181 21.56 14.76 -3.33
CA PRO A 181 22.40 15.67 -4.09
C PRO A 181 22.51 15.17 -5.54
N LYS A 182 22.40 16.10 -6.50
CA LYS A 182 22.52 15.86 -7.96
C LYS A 182 23.87 15.28 -8.42
N GLN A 183 24.70 14.84 -7.50
CA GLN A 183 25.99 14.22 -7.76
C GLN A 183 26.14 12.99 -6.89
N THR A 184 25.83 11.84 -7.45
CA THR A 184 26.71 10.70 -7.27
C THR A 184 27.47 10.56 -8.57
N SER A 185 28.73 10.99 -8.56
CA SER A 185 29.72 10.56 -9.53
C SER A 185 29.62 9.04 -9.71
N ASN A 186 29.97 8.57 -10.91
CA ASN A 186 29.85 7.21 -11.45
C ASN A 186 30.49 6.05 -10.63
N THR A 187 30.72 6.19 -9.33
CA THR A 187 31.41 5.23 -8.47
C THR A 187 30.52 4.51 -7.46
N HIS A 188 29.19 4.72 -7.46
CA HIS A 188 28.25 3.99 -6.57
C HIS A 188 27.03 3.39 -7.28
N VAL A 189 27.07 3.25 -8.61
CA VAL A 189 26.09 2.44 -9.37
C VAL A 189 26.48 0.95 -9.38
N GLN A 190 27.67 0.59 -8.90
CA GLN A 190 28.11 -0.81 -8.87
C GLN A 190 27.38 -1.68 -7.84
N SER A 191 26.82 -1.13 -6.75
CA SER A 191 26.12 -1.98 -5.76
C SER A 191 24.66 -2.29 -6.11
N ILE A 192 24.11 -1.74 -7.19
CA ILE A 192 22.77 -2.10 -7.71
C ILE A 192 22.90 -3.08 -8.89
N ASN A 193 24.02 -3.04 -9.60
CA ASN A 193 24.32 -3.94 -10.72
C ASN A 193 24.82 -5.33 -10.29
N ASP A 194 25.18 -5.52 -9.01
CA ASP A 194 25.53 -6.83 -8.44
C ASP A 194 24.32 -7.61 -7.89
N ILE A 195 23.10 -7.06 -8.02
CA ILE A 195 21.90 -7.85 -7.79
C ILE A 195 21.66 -8.67 -9.05
N ASP A 196 22.15 -9.91 -9.00
CA ASP A 196 21.93 -10.95 -9.98
C ASP A 196 20.45 -10.94 -10.43
N PRO A 197 20.14 -10.78 -11.74
CA PRO A 197 18.77 -10.74 -12.26
C PRO A 197 17.94 -12.00 -11.92
N PHE A 198 18.58 -13.04 -11.41
CA PHE A 198 17.96 -14.29 -10.96
C PHE A 198 17.34 -14.27 -9.55
N ILE A 199 17.56 -13.25 -8.72
CA ILE A 199 17.05 -13.23 -7.33
C ILE A 199 15.53 -12.97 -7.24
N ILE A 200 14.85 -12.65 -8.35
CA ILE A 200 13.37 -12.48 -8.35
C ILE A 200 12.62 -13.81 -8.58
N TYR A 201 13.29 -14.91 -8.93
CA TYR A 201 12.62 -16.18 -9.24
C TYR A 201 13.24 -17.44 -8.64
N HIS A 202 13.88 -17.41 -7.47
CA HIS A 202 14.11 -18.65 -6.70
C HIS A 202 14.34 -18.34 -5.22
N HIS A 203 13.32 -18.53 -4.38
CA HIS A 203 13.56 -18.99 -3.01
C HIS A 203 13.07 -20.44 -2.89
N PRO A 204 13.98 -21.43 -2.91
CA PRO A 204 13.68 -22.78 -2.48
C PRO A 204 13.61 -22.78 -0.96
N LEU A 205 12.44 -23.02 -0.38
CA LEU A 205 12.39 -23.64 0.94
C LEU A 205 12.57 -25.13 0.73
N LEU A 206 13.73 -25.58 1.18
CA LEU A 206 14.23 -26.94 1.16
C LEU A 206 13.24 -27.94 1.76
N VAL A 207 13.24 -29.08 1.08
CA VAL A 207 12.78 -30.40 1.48
C VAL A 207 13.35 -30.83 2.83
N ALA A 208 12.49 -31.48 3.62
CA ALA A 208 12.74 -32.51 4.63
C ALA A 208 13.91 -32.37 5.63
N SER A 209 13.53 -32.27 6.89
CA SER A 209 13.76 -33.33 7.89
C SER A 209 12.50 -33.50 8.72
#